data_AF-A0A6P2BFI2-F1
#
_entry.id   AF-A0A6P2BFI2-F1
#
_cell.length_a   1.000
_cell.length_b   1.000
_cell.length_c   1.000
_cell.angle_alpha   90.00
_cell.angle_beta   90.00
_cell.angle_gamma   90.00
#
_symmetry.space_group_name_H-M   'P 1'
#
loop_
_entity.id
_entity.type
_entity.pdbx_description
1 polymer ?
#
loop_
_entity_poly.entity_id
_entity_poly.type
_entity_poly.pdbx_seq_one_letter_code
_entity_poly.pdbx_strand_id
1 'polypeptide(L)'
;MAHPGNEHPAQRLRHLLERNRALQQVEESDPVFLARLRELQAWQCQRLEHSHADLAAEPRYAAGIAFFIDDLYAPRDFSDRDADIEQALPYMVRLLPERVLATAADAVNLQVLTRQLDGNMVPALFDELRVETIDVPAYAEAYRICDEFEARRKQICLIAKLAERLESYVHSRLLFTTLRMAHGPAHLIGLGDLQSFLERGFRAFRAMRGSSHFVRTVVSREKAFLERIEAGVDNPFPSPSGPE
;
A
#
# COMPACT_ATOMS: atom_id res chain seq x y z
N MET A 1 -28.83 10.51 7.90
CA MET A 1 -27.73 9.55 7.67
C MET A 1 -27.30 9.69 6.22
N ALA A 2 -26.16 10.32 5.96
CA ALA A 2 -25.68 10.57 4.61
C ALA A 2 -25.14 9.27 3.99
N HIS A 3 -25.50 9.01 2.73
CA HIS A 3 -24.93 7.92 1.93
C HIS A 3 -23.41 8.12 1.78
N PRO A 4 -22.55 7.11 2.03
CA PRO A 4 -21.10 7.22 1.90
C PRO A 4 -20.61 7.43 0.44
N GLY A 5 -21.51 7.51 -0.53
CA GLY A 5 -21.19 7.76 -1.94
C GLY A 5 -21.17 9.22 -2.38
N ASN A 6 -21.44 10.19 -1.48
CA ASN A 6 -21.60 11.61 -1.84
C ASN A 6 -20.67 12.57 -1.07
N GLU A 7 -19.65 12.04 -0.39
CA GLU A 7 -18.65 12.86 0.30
C GLU A 7 -17.68 13.47 -0.71
N HIS A 8 -17.48 14.79 -0.64
CA HIS A 8 -16.54 15.50 -1.50
C HIS A 8 -15.11 14.95 -1.29
N PRO A 9 -14.31 14.69 -2.35
CA PRO A 9 -13.00 14.04 -2.22
C PRO A 9 -12.04 14.68 -1.21
N ALA A 10 -12.09 16.00 -1.06
CA ALA A 10 -11.31 16.73 -0.06
C ALA A 10 -11.65 16.35 1.38
N GLN A 11 -12.95 16.19 1.69
CA GLN A 11 -13.41 15.85 3.02
C GLN A 11 -13.06 14.40 3.34
N ARG A 12 -13.29 13.52 2.37
CA ARG A 12 -12.90 12.11 2.46
C ARG A 12 -11.40 11.96 2.71
N LEU A 13 -10.56 12.68 1.95
CA LEU A 13 -9.11 12.65 2.14
C LEU A 13 -8.72 13.11 3.54
N ARG A 14 -9.30 14.20 4.04
CA ARG A 14 -9.04 14.68 5.41
C ARG A 14 -9.38 13.63 6.46
N HIS A 15 -10.56 13.04 6.38
CA HIS A 15 -11.00 12.02 7.32
C HIS A 15 -10.09 10.77 7.31
N LEU A 16 -9.65 10.37 6.12
CA LEU A 16 -8.72 9.24 5.98
C LEU A 16 -7.33 9.54 6.55
N LEU A 17 -6.83 10.76 6.40
CA LEU A 17 -5.57 11.18 7.01
C LEU A 17 -5.66 11.20 8.54
N GLU A 18 -6.74 11.75 9.09
CA GLU A 18 -7.01 11.72 10.54
C GLU A 18 -7.04 10.27 11.06
N ARG A 19 -7.72 9.37 10.34
CA ARG A 19 -7.78 7.95 10.70
C ARG A 19 -6.41 7.27 10.60
N ASN A 20 -5.63 7.56 9.56
CA ASN A 20 -4.28 7.01 9.39
C ASN A 20 -3.36 7.41 10.54
N ARG A 21 -3.41 8.68 10.96
CA ARG A 21 -2.67 9.17 12.12
C ARG A 21 -3.12 8.50 13.41
N ALA A 22 -4.42 8.32 13.62
CA ALA A 22 -4.93 7.67 14.83
C ALA A 22 -4.42 6.22 14.94
N LEU A 23 -4.41 5.46 13.84
CA LEU A 23 -3.83 4.12 13.79
C LEU A 23 -2.34 4.15 14.14
N GLN A 24 -1.59 5.06 13.52
CA GLN A 24 -0.16 5.23 13.78
C GLN A 24 0.14 5.55 15.25
N GLN A 25 -0.63 6.45 15.87
CA GLN A 25 -0.44 6.78 17.29
C GLN A 25 -0.68 5.59 18.20
N VAL A 26 -1.64 4.73 17.87
CA VAL A 26 -1.86 3.47 18.60
C VAL A 26 -0.66 2.53 18.42
N GLU A 27 -0.20 2.35 17.18
CA GLU A 27 0.99 1.54 16.86
C GLU A 27 2.23 2.02 17.63
N GLU A 28 2.50 3.32 17.63
CA GLU A 28 3.66 3.93 18.30
C GLU A 28 3.57 3.93 19.83
N SER A 29 2.37 3.84 20.40
CA SER A 29 2.16 3.82 21.85
C SER A 29 2.63 2.51 22.51
N ASP A 30 2.78 1.44 21.73
CA ASP A 30 3.29 0.14 22.17
C ASP A 30 4.52 -0.28 21.33
N PRO A 31 5.75 -0.08 21.84
CA PRO A 31 6.97 -0.45 21.14
C PRO A 31 7.08 -1.94 20.78
N VAL A 32 6.47 -2.84 21.57
CA VAL A 32 6.50 -4.29 21.32
C VAL A 32 5.57 -4.62 20.15
N PHE A 33 4.36 -4.05 20.17
CA PHE A 33 3.44 -4.14 19.04
C PHE A 33 4.05 -3.60 17.75
N LEU A 34 4.66 -2.41 17.80
CA LEU A 34 5.30 -1.79 16.64
C LEU A 34 6.43 -2.65 16.06
N ALA A 35 7.24 -3.28 16.91
CA ALA A 35 8.30 -4.18 16.48
C ALA A 35 7.74 -5.42 15.76
N ARG A 36 6.70 -6.05 16.32
CA ARG A 36 6.00 -7.20 15.73
C ARG A 36 5.28 -6.84 14.43
N LEU A 37 4.68 -5.66 14.35
CA LEU A 37 4.06 -5.15 13.13
C LEU A 37 5.10 -5.00 12.01
N ARG A 38 6.28 -4.46 12.33
CA ARG A 38 7.39 -4.35 11.37
C ARG A 38 7.92 -5.71 10.92
N GLU A 39 7.97 -6.69 11.83
CA GLU A 39 8.32 -8.08 11.49
C GLU A 39 7.31 -8.69 10.50
N LEU A 40 6.01 -8.55 10.77
CA LEU A 40 4.95 -9.00 9.87
C LEU A 40 5.05 -8.34 8.48
N GLN A 41 5.24 -7.02 8.43
CA GLN A 41 5.38 -6.27 7.18
C GLN A 41 6.60 -6.74 6.37
N ALA A 42 7.74 -6.95 7.04
CA ALA A 42 8.94 -7.47 6.38
C ALA A 42 8.71 -8.87 5.80
N TRP A 43 8.05 -9.76 6.54
CA TRP A 43 7.69 -11.10 6.05
C TRP A 43 6.72 -11.04 4.86
N GLN A 44 5.69 -10.20 4.91
CA GLN A 44 4.74 -10.00 3.82
C GLN A 44 5.42 -9.48 2.54
N CYS A 45 6.42 -8.61 2.67
CA CYS A 45 7.24 -8.14 1.55
C CYS A 45 8.01 -9.29 0.92
N GLN A 46 8.72 -10.09 1.72
CA GLN A 46 9.46 -11.26 1.22
C GLN A 46 8.53 -12.25 0.51
N ARG A 47 7.33 -12.49 1.05
CA ARG A 47 6.30 -13.32 0.40
C ARG A 47 5.89 -12.75 -0.96
N LEU A 48 5.65 -11.44 -1.05
CA LEU A 48 5.27 -10.79 -2.31
C LEU A 48 6.39 -10.88 -3.34
N GLU A 49 7.63 -10.59 -2.95
CA GLU A 49 8.82 -10.70 -3.79
C GLU A 49 8.98 -12.12 -4.34
N HIS A 50 8.85 -13.13 -3.48
CA HIS A 50 9.02 -14.52 -3.88
C HIS A 50 7.89 -15.01 -4.79
N SER A 51 6.63 -14.73 -4.45
CA SER A 51 5.45 -15.17 -5.22
C SER A 51 5.25 -14.43 -6.56
N HIS A 52 5.99 -13.34 -6.78
CA HIS A 52 5.96 -12.54 -8.00
C HIS A 52 7.35 -12.37 -8.65
N ALA A 53 8.31 -13.24 -8.31
CA ALA A 53 9.68 -13.16 -8.81
C ALA A 53 9.77 -13.22 -10.35
N ASP A 54 8.82 -13.88 -11.01
CA ASP A 54 8.71 -13.91 -12.47
C ASP A 54 8.39 -12.53 -13.07
N LEU A 55 7.57 -11.72 -12.41
CA LEU A 55 7.32 -10.33 -12.80
C LEU A 55 8.57 -9.46 -12.55
N ALA A 56 9.30 -9.73 -11.48
CA ALA A 56 10.58 -9.06 -11.18
C ALA A 56 11.67 -9.35 -12.20
N ALA A 57 11.64 -10.53 -12.83
CA ALA A 57 12.56 -10.89 -13.89
C ALA A 57 12.30 -10.14 -15.21
N GLU A 58 11.12 -9.54 -15.41
CA GLU A 58 10.83 -8.75 -16.61
C GLU A 58 11.52 -7.37 -16.52
N PRO A 59 12.49 -7.03 -17.40
CA PRO A 59 13.24 -5.78 -17.28
C PRO A 59 12.40 -4.50 -17.32
N ARG A 60 11.23 -4.56 -17.98
CA ARG A 60 10.28 -3.44 -18.03
C ARG A 60 9.61 -3.15 -16.69
N TYR A 61 9.51 -4.12 -15.78
CA TYR A 61 8.85 -3.97 -14.48
C TYR A 61 9.82 -3.65 -13.34
N ALA A 62 11.13 -3.82 -13.55
CA ALA A 62 12.16 -3.61 -12.54
C ALA A 62 12.02 -2.28 -11.78
N ALA A 63 11.83 -1.16 -12.50
CA ALA A 63 11.68 0.16 -11.85
C ALA A 63 10.36 0.30 -11.05
N GLY A 64 9.27 -0.31 -11.55
CA GLY A 64 7.98 -0.33 -10.86
C GLY A 64 8.01 -1.18 -9.59
N ILE A 65 8.68 -2.33 -9.67
CA ILE A 65 8.85 -3.27 -8.56
C ILE A 65 9.79 -2.69 -7.49
N ALA A 66 10.92 -2.09 -7.90
CA ALA A 66 11.80 -1.39 -6.98
C ALA A 66 11.06 -0.26 -6.25
N PHE A 67 10.29 0.56 -6.97
CA PHE A 67 9.45 1.58 -6.32
C PHE A 67 8.41 0.97 -5.35
N PHE A 68 7.77 -0.14 -5.71
CA PHE A 68 6.82 -0.79 -4.82
C PHE A 68 7.49 -1.30 -3.54
N ILE A 69 8.64 -1.97 -3.67
CA ILE A 69 9.41 -2.50 -2.55
C ILE A 69 9.97 -1.36 -1.71
N ASP A 70 10.72 -0.44 -2.30
CA ASP A 70 11.52 0.55 -1.57
C ASP A 70 10.68 1.72 -1.04
N ASP A 71 9.62 2.11 -1.76
CA ASP A 71 8.87 3.34 -1.47
C ASP A 71 7.43 3.10 -0.99
N LEU A 72 6.83 1.92 -1.21
CA LEU A 72 5.44 1.66 -0.80
C LEU A 72 5.31 0.63 0.33
N TYR A 73 6.14 -0.41 0.31
CA TYR A 73 6.01 -1.55 1.22
C TYR A 73 7.25 -1.81 2.08
N ALA A 74 8.36 -1.09 1.89
CA ALA A 74 9.58 -1.32 2.67
C ALA A 74 9.30 -1.26 4.18
N PRO A 75 10.01 -2.06 5.00
CA PRO A 75 10.00 -1.95 6.45
C PRO A 75 10.77 -0.70 6.91
N ARG A 76 10.48 0.45 6.30
CA ARG A 76 11.03 1.76 6.60
C ARG A 76 9.93 2.63 7.18
N ASP A 77 10.34 3.54 8.05
CA ASP A 77 9.47 4.57 8.58
C ASP A 77 9.11 5.59 7.47
N PHE A 78 7.84 5.64 7.10
CA PHE A 78 7.30 6.61 6.13
C PHE A 78 6.53 7.76 6.81
N SER A 79 6.71 7.93 8.12
CA SER A 79 5.99 8.95 8.90
C SER A 79 6.20 10.36 8.38
N ASP A 80 7.41 10.69 7.91
CA ASP A 80 7.72 11.99 7.32
C ASP A 80 6.90 12.23 6.04
N ARG A 81 6.76 11.21 5.18
CA ARG A 81 5.91 11.28 3.99
C ARG A 81 4.43 11.46 4.37
N ASP A 82 3.95 10.69 5.35
CA ASP A 82 2.56 10.76 5.78
C ASP A 82 2.24 12.15 6.38
N ALA A 83 3.17 12.72 7.15
CA ALA A 83 3.10 14.09 7.66
C ALA A 83 3.11 15.13 6.52
N ASP A 84 3.95 14.95 5.51
CA ASP A 84 3.97 15.81 4.32
C ASP A 84 2.61 15.79 3.59
N ILE A 85 1.94 14.64 3.46
CA ILE A 85 0.61 14.55 2.81
C ILE A 85 -0.41 15.40 3.56
N GLU A 86 -0.37 15.37 4.88
CA GLU A 86 -1.27 16.17 5.70
C GLU A 86 -0.99 17.67 5.60
N GLN A 87 0.27 18.05 5.66
CA GLN A 87 0.70 19.43 5.47
C GLN A 87 0.38 19.93 4.05
N ALA A 88 0.42 19.05 3.06
CA ALA A 88 0.10 19.35 1.67
C ALA A 88 -1.41 19.50 1.41
N LEU A 89 -2.28 19.02 2.31
CA LEU A 89 -3.73 18.96 2.09
C LEU A 89 -4.35 20.28 1.60
N PRO A 90 -4.08 21.46 2.19
CA PRO A 90 -4.67 22.72 1.71
C PRO A 90 -4.28 23.04 0.26
N TYR A 91 -3.03 22.72 -0.11
CA TYR A 91 -2.53 22.90 -1.48
C TYR A 91 -3.15 21.89 -2.44
N MET A 92 -3.25 20.63 -2.03
CA MET A 92 -3.89 19.57 -2.82
C MET A 92 -5.35 19.92 -3.15
N VAL A 93 -6.11 20.38 -2.15
CA VAL A 93 -7.52 20.78 -2.34
C VAL A 93 -7.65 21.99 -3.27
N ARG A 94 -6.72 22.94 -3.21
CA ARG A 94 -6.77 24.16 -4.02
C ARG A 94 -6.29 23.95 -5.46
N LEU A 95 -5.30 23.09 -5.66
CA LEU A 95 -4.55 22.99 -6.93
C LEU A 95 -4.87 21.75 -7.76
N LEU A 96 -5.31 20.64 -7.13
CA LEU A 96 -5.55 19.40 -7.86
C LEU A 96 -6.97 19.33 -8.42
N PRO A 97 -7.13 18.80 -9.65
CA PRO A 97 -8.45 18.44 -10.16
C PRO A 97 -9.13 17.43 -9.24
N GLU A 98 -10.45 17.51 -9.11
CA GLU A 98 -11.25 16.65 -8.23
C GLU A 98 -10.96 15.15 -8.41
N ARG A 99 -10.79 14.69 -9.67
CA ARG A 99 -10.44 13.29 -9.97
C ARG A 99 -9.07 12.86 -9.40
N VAL A 100 -8.09 13.76 -9.37
CA VAL A 100 -6.75 13.48 -8.83
C VAL A 100 -6.82 13.44 -7.31
N LEU A 101 -7.59 14.36 -6.71
CA LEU A 101 -7.86 14.37 -5.28
C LEU A 101 -8.62 13.11 -4.82
N ALA A 102 -9.57 12.62 -5.62
CA ALA A 102 -10.26 11.35 -5.37
C ALA A 102 -9.29 10.15 -5.45
N THR A 103 -8.36 10.14 -6.40
CA THR A 103 -7.30 9.11 -6.45
C THR A 103 -6.39 9.19 -5.22
N ALA A 104 -6.04 10.39 -4.75
CA ALA A 104 -5.26 10.55 -3.52
C ALA A 104 -6.02 10.03 -2.29
N ALA A 105 -7.32 10.32 -2.18
CA ALA A 105 -8.16 9.75 -1.13
C ALA A 105 -8.20 8.21 -1.19
N ASP A 106 -8.29 7.63 -2.39
CA ASP A 106 -8.25 6.17 -2.54
C ASP A 106 -6.89 5.57 -2.14
N ALA A 107 -5.78 6.27 -2.40
CA ALA A 107 -4.45 5.84 -1.98
C ALA A 107 -4.29 5.84 -0.46
N VAL A 108 -4.74 6.90 0.23
CA VAL A 108 -4.73 6.95 1.70
C VAL A 108 -5.70 5.91 2.28
N ASN A 109 -6.85 5.69 1.65
CA ASN A 109 -7.77 4.63 2.06
C ASN A 109 -7.15 3.23 1.96
N LEU A 110 -6.33 2.97 0.94
CA LEU A 110 -5.58 1.73 0.83
C LEU A 110 -4.62 1.58 2.00
N GLN A 111 -3.86 2.64 2.33
CA GLN A 111 -2.91 2.61 3.46
C GLN A 111 -3.60 2.36 4.80
N VAL A 112 -4.71 3.06 5.08
CA VAL A 112 -5.54 2.86 6.28
C VAL A 112 -6.03 1.42 6.38
N LEU A 113 -6.53 0.87 5.26
CA LEU A 113 -7.03 -0.50 5.22
C LEU A 113 -5.89 -1.51 5.45
N THR A 114 -4.73 -1.31 4.83
CA THR A 114 -3.55 -2.14 5.05
C THR A 114 -3.13 -2.14 6.52
N ARG A 115 -2.94 -0.97 7.13
CA ARG A 115 -2.56 -0.85 8.55
C ARG A 115 -3.55 -1.53 9.48
N GLN A 116 -4.85 -1.33 9.26
CA GLN A 116 -5.88 -1.97 10.07
C GLN A 116 -5.78 -3.49 10.01
N LEU A 117 -5.67 -4.05 8.81
CA LEU A 117 -5.68 -5.49 8.62
C LEU A 117 -4.38 -6.13 9.15
N ASP A 118 -3.24 -5.48 8.97
CA ASP A 118 -1.96 -6.00 9.48
C ASP A 118 -1.88 -5.83 11.01
N GLY A 119 -2.40 -4.73 11.55
CA GLY A 119 -2.52 -4.52 13.00
C GLY A 119 -3.40 -5.56 13.68
N ASN A 120 -4.46 -6.04 13.01
CA ASN A 120 -5.31 -7.12 13.52
C ASN A 120 -4.61 -8.49 13.46
N MET A 121 -3.67 -8.69 12.53
CA MET A 121 -2.91 -9.94 12.42
C MET A 121 -1.83 -10.09 13.49
N VAL A 122 -1.28 -8.98 13.99
CA VAL A 122 -0.23 -9.01 15.03
C VAL A 122 -0.66 -9.80 16.28
N PRO A 123 -1.80 -9.51 16.95
CA PRO A 123 -2.23 -10.30 18.11
C PRO A 123 -2.57 -11.74 17.73
N ALA A 124 -3.17 -11.99 16.56
CA ALA A 124 -3.46 -13.35 16.10
C ALA A 124 -2.17 -14.20 15.97
N LEU A 125 -1.10 -13.63 15.41
CA LEU A 125 0.19 -14.32 15.26
C LEU A 125 0.89 -14.50 16.61
N PHE A 126 1.09 -13.42 17.35
CA PHE A 126 2.05 -13.42 18.45
C PHE A 126 1.44 -13.66 19.84
N ASP A 127 0.13 -13.45 20.01
CA ASP A 127 -0.53 -13.61 21.30
C ASP A 127 -1.42 -14.87 21.32
N GLU A 128 -2.19 -15.10 20.25
CA GLU A 128 -3.05 -16.29 20.10
C GLU A 128 -2.27 -17.53 19.64
N LEU A 129 -1.61 -17.46 18.49
CA LEU A 129 -0.81 -18.57 17.95
C LEU A 129 0.56 -18.69 18.62
N ARG A 130 1.05 -17.62 19.26
CA ARG A 130 2.33 -17.54 19.98
C ARG A 130 3.52 -18.01 19.15
N VAL A 131 3.55 -17.61 17.88
CA VAL A 131 4.66 -17.98 17.00
C VAL A 131 5.92 -17.21 17.37
N GLU A 132 7.06 -17.91 17.34
CA GLU A 132 8.38 -17.27 17.49
C GLU A 132 8.88 -16.68 16.16
N THR A 133 8.51 -17.31 15.04
CA THR A 133 8.81 -16.84 13.68
C THR A 133 7.60 -17.05 12.80
N ILE A 134 7.35 -16.11 11.88
CA ILE A 134 6.25 -16.21 10.92
C ILE A 134 6.62 -17.21 9.82
N ASP A 135 5.77 -18.22 9.62
CA ASP A 135 5.82 -19.15 8.51
C ASP A 135 4.48 -19.15 7.72
N VAL A 136 4.43 -19.92 6.63
CA VAL A 136 3.23 -19.98 5.77
C VAL A 136 2.01 -20.52 6.53
N PRO A 137 2.09 -21.64 7.28
CA PRO A 137 0.97 -22.14 8.08
C PRO A 137 0.45 -21.13 9.10
N ALA A 138 1.32 -20.51 9.90
CA ALA A 138 0.93 -19.55 10.92
C ALA A 138 0.29 -18.30 10.30
N TYR A 139 0.86 -17.79 9.20
CA TYR A 139 0.29 -16.65 8.49
C TYR A 139 -1.11 -16.96 7.94
N ALA A 140 -1.31 -18.14 7.35
CA ALA A 140 -2.61 -18.57 6.84
C ALA A 140 -3.63 -18.80 7.97
N GLU A 141 -3.20 -19.34 9.10
CA GLU A 141 -4.05 -19.48 10.28
C GLU A 141 -4.44 -18.13 10.87
N ALA A 142 -3.50 -17.18 10.99
CA ALA A 142 -3.80 -15.83 11.46
C ALA A 142 -4.83 -15.12 10.56
N TYR A 143 -4.77 -15.29 9.24
CA TYR A 143 -5.82 -14.80 8.34
C TYR A 143 -7.20 -15.38 8.67
N ARG A 144 -7.26 -16.67 8.98
CA ARG A 144 -8.52 -17.36 9.34
C ARG A 144 -9.04 -16.93 10.71
N ILE A 145 -8.15 -16.72 11.69
CA ILE A 145 -8.49 -16.18 13.01
C ILE A 145 -9.10 -14.77 12.88
N CYS A 146 -8.49 -13.90 12.06
CA CYS A 146 -8.99 -12.54 11.87
C CYS A 146 -10.36 -12.49 11.15
N ASP A 147 -10.64 -13.44 10.25
CA ASP A 147 -11.89 -13.53 9.47
C ASP A 147 -12.23 -12.24 8.67
N GLU A 148 -11.20 -11.54 8.15
CA GLU A 148 -11.34 -10.27 7.42
C GLU A 148 -11.25 -10.43 5.89
N PHE A 149 -11.64 -11.59 5.35
CA PHE A 149 -11.49 -11.93 3.93
C PHE A 149 -12.16 -10.91 2.99
N GLU A 150 -13.35 -10.43 3.34
CA GLU A 150 -14.04 -9.39 2.55
C GLU A 150 -13.27 -8.07 2.51
N ALA A 151 -12.63 -7.68 3.61
CA ALA A 151 -11.81 -6.48 3.66
C ALA A 151 -10.53 -6.65 2.84
N ARG A 152 -9.89 -7.83 2.88
CA ARG A 152 -8.74 -8.19 2.03
C ARG A 152 -9.12 -8.20 0.53
N ARG A 153 -10.30 -8.71 0.14
CA ARG A 153 -10.81 -8.62 -1.25
C ARG A 153 -10.98 -7.18 -1.70
N LYS A 154 -11.53 -6.31 -0.83
CA LYS A 154 -11.67 -4.87 -1.09
C LYS A 154 -10.30 -4.20 -1.26
N GLN A 155 -9.32 -4.55 -0.42
CA GLN A 155 -7.93 -4.07 -0.51
C GLN A 155 -7.34 -4.41 -1.90
N ILE A 156 -7.40 -5.67 -2.32
CA ILE A 156 -6.89 -6.12 -3.63
C ILE A 156 -7.60 -5.39 -4.79
N CYS A 157 -8.93 -5.21 -4.70
CA CYS A 157 -9.68 -4.47 -5.71
C CYS A 157 -9.28 -2.98 -5.76
N LEU A 158 -9.00 -2.37 -4.61
CA LEU A 158 -8.56 -0.98 -4.53
C LEU A 158 -7.17 -0.78 -5.14
N ILE A 159 -6.24 -1.72 -4.94
CA ILE A 159 -4.93 -1.75 -5.60
C ILE A 159 -5.11 -1.71 -7.13
N ALA A 160 -5.96 -2.57 -7.68
CA ALA A 160 -6.23 -2.63 -9.12
C ALA A 160 -6.74 -1.29 -9.66
N LYS A 161 -7.75 -0.72 -8.99
CA LYS A 161 -8.36 0.57 -9.38
C LYS A 161 -7.36 1.72 -9.32
N LEU A 162 -6.51 1.75 -8.29
CA LEU A 162 -5.47 2.76 -8.16
C LEU A 162 -4.46 2.66 -9.29
N ALA A 163 -3.97 1.45 -9.58
CA ALA A 163 -2.99 1.25 -10.64
C ALA A 163 -3.54 1.66 -12.02
N GLU A 164 -4.79 1.31 -12.35
CA GLU A 164 -5.46 1.74 -13.59
C GLU A 164 -5.58 3.27 -13.69
N ARG A 165 -5.95 3.95 -12.59
CA ARG A 165 -6.06 5.42 -12.58
C ARG A 165 -4.70 6.09 -12.71
N LEU A 166 -3.70 5.59 -11.98
CA LEU A 166 -2.33 6.12 -12.03
C LEU A 166 -1.72 5.95 -13.43
N GLU A 167 -1.99 4.82 -14.10
CA GLU A 167 -1.59 4.60 -15.50
C GLU A 167 -2.11 5.72 -16.41
N SER A 168 -3.37 6.16 -16.24
CA SER A 168 -3.91 7.26 -17.04
C SER A 168 -3.17 8.59 -16.81
N TYR A 169 -2.65 8.81 -15.60
CA TYR A 169 -1.98 10.05 -15.21
C TYR A 169 -0.53 10.12 -15.68
N VAL A 170 0.18 8.98 -15.74
CA VAL A 170 1.59 8.97 -16.18
C VAL A 170 1.80 9.32 -17.65
N HIS A 171 0.73 9.25 -18.45
CA HIS A 171 0.73 9.70 -19.84
C HIS A 171 0.56 11.22 -19.99
N SER A 172 0.15 11.92 -18.93
CA SER A 172 -0.08 13.36 -18.97
C SER A 172 1.23 14.15 -18.87
N ARG A 173 1.64 14.74 -19.99
CA ARG A 173 2.81 15.66 -20.01
C ARG A 173 2.64 16.84 -19.08
N LEU A 174 1.42 17.37 -18.96
CA LEU A 174 1.11 18.49 -18.08
C LEU A 174 1.36 18.12 -16.61
N LEU A 175 0.83 16.99 -16.14
CA LEU A 175 1.02 16.54 -14.75
C LEU A 175 2.50 16.33 -14.44
N PHE A 176 3.26 15.74 -15.36
CA PHE A 176 4.70 15.55 -15.18
C PHE A 176 5.45 16.87 -15.05
N THR A 177 5.15 17.85 -15.92
CA THR A 177 5.80 19.16 -15.88
C THR A 177 5.45 19.92 -14.60
N THR A 178 4.18 19.91 -14.19
CA THR A 178 3.74 20.52 -12.93
C THR A 178 4.44 19.88 -11.74
N LEU A 179 4.51 18.56 -11.69
CA LEU A 179 5.22 17.82 -10.64
C LEU A 179 6.69 18.26 -10.57
N ARG A 180 7.41 18.27 -11.70
CA ARG A 180 8.81 18.70 -11.73
C ARG A 180 9.02 20.16 -11.33
N MET A 181 8.12 21.07 -11.71
CA MET A 181 8.22 22.48 -11.34
C MET A 181 7.98 22.69 -9.84
N ALA A 182 7.18 21.84 -9.20
CA ALA A 182 6.93 21.88 -7.77
C ALA A 182 8.12 21.43 -6.91
N HIS A 183 9.16 20.81 -7.51
CA HIS A 183 10.32 20.27 -6.81
C HIS A 183 10.96 21.27 -5.84
N GLY A 184 11.49 22.39 -6.37
CA GLY A 184 12.16 23.40 -5.55
C GLY A 184 11.26 23.97 -4.44
N PRO A 185 10.07 24.49 -4.78
CA PRO A 185 9.13 25.02 -3.78
C PRO A 185 8.76 24.01 -2.70
N ALA A 186 8.48 22.74 -3.05
CA ALA A 186 8.10 21.70 -2.10
C ALA A 186 9.23 21.41 -1.09
N HIS A 187 10.48 21.27 -1.56
CA HIS A 187 11.62 21.09 -0.66
C HIS A 187 11.85 22.29 0.27
N LEU A 188 11.59 23.51 -0.19
CA LEU A 188 11.76 24.72 0.62
C LEU A 188 10.70 24.85 1.74
N ILE A 189 9.49 24.34 1.53
CA ILE A 189 8.40 24.41 2.50
C ILE A 189 8.24 23.13 3.33
N GLY A 190 9.21 22.22 3.29
CA GLY A 190 9.18 20.98 4.05
C GLY A 190 8.14 19.97 3.55
N LEU A 191 7.95 19.87 2.23
CA LEU A 191 7.15 18.82 1.55
C LEU A 191 8.03 17.97 0.63
N GLY A 192 9.33 17.89 0.94
CA GLY A 192 10.36 17.34 0.07
C GLY A 192 10.24 15.83 -0.13
N ASP A 193 9.81 15.10 0.89
CA ASP A 193 9.73 13.64 0.85
C ASP A 193 8.52 13.19 0.05
N LEU A 194 7.36 13.82 0.25
CA LEU A 194 6.19 13.60 -0.60
C LEU A 194 6.49 13.94 -2.06
N GLN A 195 7.13 15.08 -2.33
CA GLN A 195 7.47 15.48 -3.69
C GLN A 195 8.42 14.49 -4.35
N SER A 196 9.48 14.07 -3.66
CA SER A 196 10.46 13.12 -4.17
C SER A 196 9.84 11.74 -4.42
N PHE A 197 8.95 11.30 -3.52
CA PHE A 197 8.17 10.08 -3.67
C PHE A 197 7.28 10.10 -4.91
N LEU A 198 6.52 11.18 -5.12
CA LEU A 198 5.66 11.34 -6.29
C LEU A 198 6.47 11.33 -7.59
N GLU A 199 7.65 11.95 -7.61
CA GLU A 199 8.54 11.94 -8.77
C GLU A 199 9.09 10.54 -9.07
N ARG A 200 9.53 9.79 -8.06
CA ARG A 200 10.01 8.41 -8.22
C ARG A 200 8.87 7.52 -8.75
N GLY A 201 7.69 7.61 -8.14
CA GLY A 201 6.52 6.85 -8.57
C GLY A 201 6.15 7.15 -10.02
N PHE A 202 6.08 8.42 -10.41
CA PHE A 202 5.78 8.79 -11.80
C PHE A 202 6.81 8.22 -12.78
N ARG A 203 8.11 8.30 -12.46
CA ARG A 203 9.18 7.73 -13.30
C ARG A 203 9.08 6.21 -13.40
N ALA A 204 8.80 5.53 -12.29
CA ALA A 204 8.65 4.08 -12.21
C ALA A 204 7.49 3.57 -13.07
N PHE A 205 6.29 4.11 -12.87
CA PHE A 205 5.11 3.72 -13.66
C PHE A 205 5.27 4.06 -15.15
N ARG A 206 5.89 5.21 -15.50
CA ARG A 206 6.18 5.55 -16.89
C ARG A 206 7.18 4.58 -17.54
N ALA A 207 8.13 4.05 -16.79
CA ALA A 207 9.10 3.07 -17.29
C ALA A 207 8.46 1.71 -17.62
N MET A 208 7.35 1.35 -16.97
CA MET A 208 6.62 0.09 -17.20
C MET A 208 5.98 -0.01 -18.59
N ARG A 209 5.74 1.13 -19.27
CA ARG A 209 5.10 1.20 -20.60
C ARG A 209 3.80 0.39 -20.68
N GLY A 210 2.94 0.53 -19.66
CA GLY A 210 1.72 -0.26 -19.50
C GLY A 210 1.82 -1.22 -18.30
N SER A 211 1.17 -0.84 -17.20
CA SER A 211 1.09 -1.69 -15.99
C SER A 211 0.00 -2.76 -16.04
N SER A 212 -0.88 -2.78 -17.04
CA SER A 212 -2.09 -3.63 -17.05
C SER A 212 -1.81 -5.12 -16.88
N HIS A 213 -0.79 -5.67 -17.55
CA HIS A 213 -0.43 -7.07 -17.39
C HIS A 213 0.11 -7.35 -15.97
N PHE A 214 1.04 -6.50 -15.49
CA PHE A 214 1.58 -6.59 -14.13
C PHE A 214 0.47 -6.59 -13.08
N VAL A 215 -0.40 -5.57 -13.10
CA VAL A 215 -1.49 -5.40 -12.12
C VAL A 215 -2.46 -6.57 -12.18
N ARG A 216 -2.86 -7.00 -13.39
CA ARG A 216 -3.78 -8.13 -13.55
C ARG A 216 -3.20 -9.42 -13.00
N THR A 217 -1.91 -9.69 -13.24
CA THR A 217 -1.24 -10.89 -12.73
C THR A 217 -1.17 -10.88 -11.21
N VAL A 218 -0.72 -9.78 -10.60
CA VAL A 218 -0.67 -9.62 -9.13
C VAL A 218 -2.06 -9.81 -8.52
N VAL A 219 -3.06 -9.08 -9.02
CA VAL A 219 -4.45 -9.14 -8.51
C VAL A 219 -5.04 -10.54 -8.63
N SER A 220 -4.80 -11.23 -9.76
CA SER A 220 -5.29 -12.59 -9.97
C SER A 220 -4.67 -13.58 -9.00
N ARG A 221 -3.36 -13.48 -8.76
CA ARG A 221 -2.63 -14.36 -7.83
C ARG A 221 -3.05 -14.13 -6.40
N GLU A 222 -3.07 -12.88 -5.96
CA GLU A 222 -3.41 -12.53 -4.58
C GLU A 222 -4.86 -12.92 -4.24
N LYS A 223 -5.80 -12.82 -5.19
CA LYS A 223 -7.16 -13.37 -5.01
C LYS A 223 -7.15 -14.89 -4.86
N ALA A 224 -6.43 -15.61 -5.73
CA ALA A 224 -6.34 -17.06 -5.65
C ALA A 224 -5.67 -17.53 -4.35
N PHE A 225 -4.65 -16.82 -3.87
CA PHE A 225 -4.03 -17.10 -2.58
C PHE A 225 -5.01 -16.87 -1.42
N LEU A 226 -5.76 -15.76 -1.45
CA LEU A 226 -6.77 -15.48 -0.43
C LEU A 226 -7.86 -16.55 -0.39
N GLU A 227 -8.36 -16.99 -1.55
CA GLU A 227 -9.32 -18.09 -1.67
C GLU A 227 -8.78 -19.41 -1.11
N ARG A 228 -7.49 -19.71 -1.33
CA ARG A 228 -6.83 -20.91 -0.79
C ARG A 228 -6.65 -20.84 0.73
N ILE A 229 -6.31 -19.66 1.26
CA ILE A 229 -6.22 -19.44 2.72
C ILE A 229 -7.59 -19.68 3.36
N GLU A 230 -8.65 -19.09 2.80
CA GLU A 230 -10.03 -19.23 3.29
C GLU A 230 -10.50 -20.69 3.24
N ALA A 231 -10.15 -21.43 2.18
CA ALA A 231 -10.48 -22.83 2.02
C ALA A 231 -9.64 -23.78 2.91
N GLY A 232 -8.67 -23.27 3.67
CA GLY A 232 -7.80 -24.07 4.54
C GLY A 232 -6.83 -24.98 3.79
N VAL A 233 -6.38 -24.58 2.60
CA VAL A 233 -5.41 -25.36 1.81
C VAL A 233 -4.04 -25.29 2.46
N ASP A 234 -3.42 -26.45 2.69
CA ASP A 234 -2.02 -26.53 3.11
C ASP A 234 -1.11 -25.89 2.04
N ASN A 235 -0.28 -24.92 2.45
CA ASN A 235 0.57 -24.10 1.57
C ASN A 235 -0.23 -23.35 0.48
N PRO A 236 -0.97 -22.29 0.84
CA PRO A 236 -1.80 -21.54 -0.10
C PRO A 236 -1.02 -20.75 -1.15
N PHE A 237 0.27 -20.52 -0.93
CA PHE A 237 1.20 -19.80 -1.82
C PHE A 237 2.65 -20.29 -1.62
N PRO A 238 3.57 -19.98 -2.54
CA PRO A 238 4.99 -20.33 -2.41
C PRO A 238 5.64 -19.70 -1.17
N SER A 239 6.42 -20.49 -0.42
CA SER A 239 7.08 -20.03 0.81
C SER A 239 8.17 -18.98 0.52
N PRO A 240 8.24 -17.87 1.27
CA PRO A 240 9.28 -16.84 1.11
C PRO A 240 10.67 -17.34 1.51
N SER A 241 10.74 -18.20 2.52
CA SER A 241 11.91 -19.02 2.82
C SER A 241 11.91 -20.15 1.79
N GLY A 242 12.93 -20.25 0.94
CA GLY A 242 13.01 -21.23 -0.15
C GLY A 242 12.71 -22.68 0.30
N PRO A 243 12.52 -23.63 -0.63
CA PRO A 243 11.98 -24.95 -0.30
C PRO A 243 12.78 -25.61 0.83
N GLU A 244 12.09 -25.98 1.91
CA GLU A 244 12.54 -27.08 2.77
C GLU A 244 12.54 -28.40 2.00
#